data_AF-A0A4Y2FQQ0-F1
#
_entry.id   AF-A0A4Y2FQQ0-F1
#
_cell.length_a   1.000
_cell.length_b   1.000
_cell.length_c   1.000
_cell.angle_alpha   90.00
_cell.angle_beta   90.00
_cell.angle_gamma   90.00
#
_symmetry.space_group_name_H-M   'P 1'
#
loop_
_entity.id
_entity.type
_entity.pdbx_description
1 polymer ?
#
loop_
_entity_poly.entity_id
_entity_poly.type
_entity_poly.pdbx_seq_one_letter_code
_entity_poly.pdbx_strand_id
1 'polypeptide(L)'
;MQNSFDVSNPAGSGRIYGNPSGSDRIEIGAGLQSLDSTPSTTVPHPKGVMVWMGISAIGVTKPRFVQPGAKINSEYYIRKILELFLKDDYCRLYSTGDAVFHQDSAPSHASGVTQKFLTDQQVQSLKP
;
A
#
# COMPACT_ATOMS: atom_id res chain seq x y z
N MET A 1 -55.50 -11.28 44.06
CA MET A 1 -55.93 -10.04 44.77
C MET A 1 -55.70 -8.87 43.81
N GLN A 2 -56.53 -7.84 43.90
CA GLN A 2 -56.76 -6.83 42.85
C GLN A 2 -55.94 -5.53 43.10
N ASN A 3 -55.92 -4.65 42.09
CA ASN A 3 -55.65 -3.19 42.10
C ASN A 3 -54.19 -2.76 41.85
N SER A 4 -53.85 -1.69 41.09
CA SER A 4 -54.55 -0.83 40.08
C SER A 4 -53.44 0.00 39.35
N PHE A 5 -53.61 0.93 38.38
CA PHE A 5 -54.75 1.61 37.72
C PHE A 5 -54.46 1.81 36.20
N ASP A 6 -55.45 2.28 35.44
CA ASP A 6 -55.42 2.47 33.98
C ASP A 6 -54.74 3.75 33.48
N VAL A 7 -54.23 3.70 32.24
CA VAL A 7 -54.27 4.84 31.29
C VAL A 7 -54.71 4.33 29.91
N SER A 8 -55.73 4.95 29.33
CA SER A 8 -56.38 4.54 28.09
C SER A 8 -55.60 4.94 26.83
N ASN A 9 -55.71 4.17 25.75
CA ASN A 9 -55.41 4.63 24.38
C ASN A 9 -56.60 4.31 23.43
N PRO A 10 -57.28 5.32 22.85
CA PRO A 10 -58.49 5.11 22.06
C PRO A 10 -58.20 4.76 20.58
N ALA A 11 -57.62 3.60 20.31
CA ALA A 11 -57.49 3.08 18.94
C ALA A 11 -57.37 1.53 18.86
N GLY A 12 -58.48 0.89 18.46
CA GLY A 12 -58.47 -0.33 17.62
C GLY A 12 -57.96 -1.65 18.22
N SER A 13 -58.87 -2.63 18.38
CA SER A 13 -58.51 -4.03 18.61
C SER A 13 -57.85 -4.66 17.38
N GLY A 14 -56.59 -5.10 17.51
CA GLY A 14 -55.88 -5.87 16.49
C GLY A 14 -56.01 -7.38 16.72
N ARG A 15 -56.76 -8.08 15.86
CA ARG A 15 -56.83 -9.56 15.88
C ARG A 15 -55.58 -10.13 15.20
N ILE A 16 -54.79 -10.90 15.93
CA ILE A 16 -53.59 -11.55 15.39
C ILE A 16 -54.00 -12.90 14.77
N TYR A 17 -54.11 -12.97 13.45
CA TYR A 17 -54.02 -14.24 12.73
C TYR A 17 -52.58 -14.42 12.25
N GLY A 18 -51.82 -15.26 12.95
CA GLY A 18 -50.49 -15.64 12.50
C GLY A 18 -50.58 -16.56 11.28
N ASN A 19 -49.71 -16.33 10.29
CA ASN A 19 -49.39 -17.32 9.26
C ASN A 19 -47.85 -17.46 9.18
N PRO A 20 -47.30 -18.70 9.18
CA PRO A 20 -45.87 -18.91 9.36
C PRO A 20 -45.13 -19.10 8.03
N SER A 21 -44.39 -18.09 7.60
CA SER A 21 -43.19 -18.28 6.76
C SER A 21 -42.31 -17.04 6.88
N GLY A 22 -41.10 -17.20 7.40
CA GLY A 22 -40.29 -16.08 7.88
C GLY A 22 -39.52 -15.33 6.78
N SER A 23 -39.50 -14.00 6.89
CA SER A 23 -38.37 -13.16 6.46
C SER A 23 -38.51 -11.79 7.11
N ASP A 24 -37.64 -11.48 8.07
CA ASP A 24 -37.64 -10.18 8.75
C ASP A 24 -37.18 -9.09 7.78
N ARG A 25 -38.13 -8.34 7.23
CA ARG A 25 -37.89 -7.12 6.45
C ARG A 25 -38.62 -5.96 7.08
N ILE A 26 -37.89 -5.19 7.89
CA ILE A 26 -38.35 -3.91 8.39
C ILE A 26 -38.13 -2.88 7.28
N GLU A 27 -39.20 -2.43 6.63
CA GLU A 27 -39.17 -1.26 5.77
C GLU A 27 -39.15 0.01 6.63
N ILE A 28 -38.03 0.74 6.62
CA ILE A 28 -37.93 2.07 7.25
C ILE A 28 -38.10 3.13 6.16
N GLY A 29 -39.35 3.53 5.93
CA GLY A 29 -39.71 4.58 4.98
C GLY A 29 -39.57 5.99 5.57
N ALA A 30 -38.95 6.89 4.79
CA ALA A 30 -38.88 8.35 4.96
C ALA A 30 -38.24 8.89 6.26
N GLY A 31 -37.02 9.45 6.15
CA GLY A 31 -36.48 10.25 7.27
C GLY A 31 -35.00 10.65 7.27
N LEU A 32 -34.13 10.10 6.41
CA LEU A 32 -32.75 10.60 6.32
C LEU A 32 -32.66 11.75 5.32
N GLN A 33 -32.44 12.96 5.83
CA GLN A 33 -31.88 14.05 5.03
C GLN A 33 -30.50 13.59 4.53
N SER A 34 -30.26 13.69 3.22
CA SER A 34 -28.94 13.39 2.67
C SER A 34 -27.92 14.32 3.31
N LEU A 35 -26.96 13.76 4.04
CA LEU A 35 -25.69 14.44 4.25
C LEU A 35 -25.09 14.67 2.87
N ASP A 36 -25.18 15.92 2.40
CA ASP A 36 -24.45 16.37 1.22
C ASP A 36 -22.98 16.06 1.47
N SER A 37 -22.49 15.02 0.78
CA SER A 37 -21.10 14.62 0.86
C SER A 37 -20.30 15.65 0.07
N THR A 38 -19.99 16.76 0.75
CA THR A 38 -19.04 17.76 0.26
C THR A 38 -17.87 17.03 -0.35
N PRO A 39 -17.57 17.24 -1.65
CA PRO A 39 -16.53 16.48 -2.31
C PRO A 39 -15.24 16.76 -1.56
N SER A 40 -14.69 15.73 -0.90
CA SER A 40 -13.41 15.83 -0.22
C SER A 40 -12.36 16.08 -1.28
N THR A 41 -12.02 17.36 -1.45
CA THR A 41 -11.08 17.82 -2.46
C THR A 41 -9.69 17.36 -2.03
N THR A 42 -9.34 16.13 -2.39
CA THR A 42 -8.02 15.56 -2.13
C THR A 42 -6.97 16.51 -2.66
N VAL A 43 -6.23 17.15 -1.75
CA VAL A 43 -5.13 18.04 -2.12
C VAL A 43 -4.18 17.23 -3.00
N PRO A 44 -3.90 17.64 -4.24
CA PRO A 44 -3.01 16.88 -5.11
C PRO A 44 -1.65 16.76 -4.43
N HIS A 45 -1.19 15.52 -4.21
CA HIS A 45 0.13 15.28 -3.65
C HIS A 45 1.17 16.00 -4.53
N PRO A 46 2.12 16.76 -3.94
CA PRO A 46 3.18 17.40 -4.69
C PRO A 46 3.90 16.38 -5.58
N LYS A 47 4.23 16.78 -6.82
CA LYS A 47 4.93 15.91 -7.77
C LYS A 47 6.33 15.59 -7.22
N GLY A 48 6.50 14.39 -6.67
CA GLY A 48 7.78 13.87 -6.23
C GLY A 48 8.63 13.38 -7.41
N VAL A 49 9.96 13.47 -7.25
CA VAL A 49 10.94 12.81 -8.10
C VAL A 49 11.64 11.76 -7.26
N MET A 50 11.70 10.52 -7.72
CA MET A 50 12.42 9.44 -7.07
C MET A 50 13.78 9.25 -7.76
N VAL A 51 14.84 9.17 -6.96
CA VAL A 51 16.22 9.04 -7.43
C VAL A 51 16.89 7.91 -6.66
N TRP A 52 17.58 7.02 -7.37
CA TRP A 52 18.48 6.04 -6.78
C TRP A 52 19.93 6.52 -6.89
N MET A 53 20.71 6.34 -5.82
CA MET A 53 22.12 6.73 -5.76
C MET A 53 22.84 5.92 -4.68
N GLY A 54 24.01 5.39 -5.00
CA GLY A 54 24.92 4.77 -4.03
C GLY A 54 26.05 5.74 -3.62
N ILE A 55 26.52 5.60 -2.38
CA ILE A 55 27.58 6.42 -1.78
C ILE A 55 28.55 5.47 -1.05
N SER A 56 29.85 5.73 -1.18
CA SER A 56 30.91 5.08 -0.41
C SER A 56 32.05 6.06 -0.11
N ALA A 57 33.05 5.63 0.66
CA ALA A 57 34.25 6.42 0.90
C ALA A 57 35.07 6.72 -0.38
N ILE A 58 34.91 5.92 -1.44
CA ILE A 58 35.59 6.10 -2.73
C ILE A 58 34.85 7.12 -3.61
N GLY A 59 33.55 7.32 -3.39
CA GLY A 59 32.76 8.35 -4.04
C GLY A 59 31.29 7.97 -4.24
N VAL A 60 30.68 8.57 -5.26
CA VAL A 60 29.26 8.40 -5.56
C VAL A 60 29.02 7.71 -6.90
N THR A 61 27.90 6.99 -6.99
CA THR A 61 27.38 6.50 -8.28
C THR A 61 26.74 7.65 -9.06
N LYS A 62 26.57 7.45 -10.36
CA LYS A 62 25.68 8.31 -11.16
C LYS A 62 24.26 8.27 -10.57
N PRO A 63 23.59 9.42 -10.31
CA PRO A 63 22.19 9.44 -9.89
C PRO A 63 21.28 8.88 -10.98
N ARG A 64 20.35 8.00 -10.61
CA ARG A 64 19.42 7.34 -11.55
C ARG A 64 17.99 7.79 -11.25
N PHE A 65 17.46 8.62 -12.13
CA PHE A 65 16.11 9.15 -12.03
C PHE A 65 15.08 8.09 -12.40
N VAL A 66 14.14 7.84 -11.48
CA VAL A 66 13.00 6.94 -11.68
C VAL A 66 11.87 7.76 -12.29
N GLN A 67 11.21 7.21 -13.32
CA GLN A 67 10.13 7.91 -14.01
C GLN A 67 8.96 8.20 -13.05
N PRO A 68 8.38 9.40 -13.04
CA PRO A 68 7.23 9.72 -12.19
C PRO A 68 6.08 8.72 -12.40
N GLY A 69 5.56 8.17 -11.29
CA GLY A 69 4.50 7.16 -11.31
C GLY A 69 4.97 5.72 -11.59
N ALA A 70 6.26 5.48 -11.88
CA ALA A 70 6.77 4.12 -12.03
C ALA A 70 6.80 3.37 -10.69
N LYS A 71 6.28 2.14 -10.69
CA LYS A 71 6.36 1.24 -9.53
C LYS A 71 7.68 0.48 -9.56
N ILE A 72 8.53 0.69 -8.56
CA ILE A 72 9.73 -0.14 -8.38
C ILE A 72 9.29 -1.52 -7.87
N ASN A 73 9.23 -2.48 -8.79
CA ASN A 73 9.26 -3.90 -8.48
C ASN A 73 10.69 -4.44 -8.72
N SER A 74 10.92 -5.72 -8.45
CA SER A 74 12.24 -6.34 -8.59
C SER A 74 12.79 -6.30 -10.03
N GLU A 75 11.95 -6.51 -11.05
CA GLU A 75 12.39 -6.46 -12.46
C GLU A 75 12.83 -5.04 -12.86
N TYR A 76 12.06 -4.02 -12.46
CA TYR A 76 12.42 -2.62 -12.67
C TYR A 76 13.75 -2.31 -11.96
N TYR A 77 13.90 -2.73 -10.71
CA TYR A 77 15.11 -2.50 -9.94
C TYR A 77 16.33 -3.16 -10.57
N ILE A 78 16.24 -4.44 -10.98
CA ILE A 78 17.31 -5.13 -11.68
C ILE A 78 17.67 -4.40 -13.00
N ARG A 79 16.71 -4.24 -13.91
CA ARG A 79 16.98 -3.76 -15.28
C ARG A 79 17.25 -2.27 -15.42
N LYS A 80 16.66 -1.43 -14.57
CA LYS A 80 16.77 0.04 -14.70
C LYS A 80 17.73 0.64 -13.69
N ILE A 81 18.07 -0.06 -12.62
CA ILE A 81 18.98 0.41 -11.58
C ILE A 81 20.25 -0.45 -11.51
N LEU A 82 20.13 -1.74 -11.14
CA LEU A 82 21.29 -2.57 -10.83
C LEU A 82 22.17 -2.89 -12.06
N GLU A 83 21.58 -3.32 -13.18
CA GLU A 83 22.34 -3.59 -14.42
C GLU A 83 23.18 -2.38 -14.85
N LEU A 84 22.62 -1.17 -14.75
CA LEU A 84 23.32 0.05 -15.11
C LEU A 84 24.36 0.45 -14.04
N PHE A 85 24.07 0.26 -12.75
CA PHE A 85 25.04 0.47 -11.66
C PHE A 85 26.28 -0.42 -11.84
N LEU A 86 26.08 -1.72 -12.08
CA LEU A 86 27.19 -2.66 -12.29
C LEU A 86 28.01 -2.31 -13.53
N LYS A 87 27.35 -1.87 -14.60
CA LYS A 87 28.00 -1.46 -15.86
C LYS A 87 28.77 -0.13 -15.76
N ASP A 88 28.14 0.92 -15.22
CA ASP A 88 28.65 2.30 -15.32
C ASP A 88 29.51 2.71 -14.11
N ASP A 89 29.21 2.18 -12.92
CA ASP A 89 29.73 2.68 -11.64
C ASP A 89 30.56 1.65 -10.88
N TYR A 90 30.15 0.38 -10.84
CA TYR A 90 30.77 -0.63 -9.97
C TYR A 90 32.25 -0.86 -10.32
N CYS A 91 32.56 -1.16 -11.59
CA CYS A 91 33.94 -1.33 -12.04
C CYS A 91 34.80 -0.06 -11.91
N ARG A 92 34.19 1.13 -11.93
CA ARG A 92 34.86 2.43 -11.80
C ARG A 92 35.19 2.76 -10.34
N LEU A 93 34.35 2.35 -9.40
CA LEU A 93 34.48 2.65 -7.98
C LEU A 93 35.13 1.51 -7.18
N TYR A 94 35.00 0.26 -7.61
CA TYR A 94 35.25 -0.94 -6.80
C TYR A 94 36.05 -2.02 -7.56
N SER A 95 37.00 -1.61 -8.39
CA SER A 95 37.84 -2.51 -9.21
C SER A 95 38.68 -3.52 -8.41
N THR A 96 38.89 -3.26 -7.12
CA THR A 96 39.61 -4.09 -6.15
C THR A 96 38.81 -5.24 -5.57
N GLY A 97 37.47 -5.25 -5.72
CA GLY A 97 36.60 -6.34 -5.24
C GLY A 97 36.39 -6.42 -3.72
N ASP A 98 36.82 -5.41 -2.98
CA ASP A 98 36.70 -5.26 -1.51
C ASP A 98 35.43 -4.52 -1.07
N ALA A 99 34.53 -4.21 -2.00
CA ALA A 99 33.27 -3.51 -1.74
C ALA A 99 32.13 -4.45 -1.34
N VAL A 100 31.38 -4.05 -0.32
CA VAL A 100 30.14 -4.73 0.10
C VAL A 100 28.95 -3.84 -0.22
N PHE A 101 28.00 -4.36 -1.00
CA PHE A 101 26.76 -3.68 -1.35
C PHE A 101 25.75 -3.76 -0.19
N HIS A 102 25.17 -2.62 0.18
CA HIS A 102 24.15 -2.50 1.21
C HIS A 102 22.95 -1.73 0.68
N GLN A 103 21.75 -2.18 1.05
CA GLN A 103 20.45 -1.61 0.69
C GLN A 103 19.44 -1.94 1.79
N ASP A 104 18.31 -1.24 1.82
CA ASP A 104 17.21 -1.48 2.75
C ASP A 104 16.39 -2.74 2.39
N SER A 105 15.62 -3.24 3.36
CA SER A 105 14.81 -4.45 3.25
C SER A 105 13.51 -4.27 2.44
N ALA A 106 13.42 -3.26 1.55
CA ALA A 106 12.24 -3.01 0.73
C ALA A 106 11.90 -4.26 -0.14
N PRO A 107 10.62 -4.56 -0.42
CA PRO A 107 10.25 -5.83 -1.07
C PRO A 107 10.93 -6.09 -2.42
N SER A 108 11.19 -5.06 -3.22
CA SER A 108 11.97 -5.15 -4.47
C SER A 108 13.43 -5.57 -4.23
N HIS A 109 14.04 -5.04 -3.18
CA HIS A 109 15.47 -5.19 -2.84
C HIS A 109 15.75 -6.52 -2.12
N ALA A 110 14.88 -6.89 -1.17
CA ALA A 110 14.95 -8.15 -0.43
C ALA A 110 14.43 -9.36 -1.22
N SER A 111 13.76 -9.17 -2.36
CA SER A 111 13.23 -10.28 -3.15
C SER A 111 14.31 -11.28 -3.59
N GLY A 112 13.96 -12.57 -3.57
CA GLY A 112 14.88 -13.65 -3.96
C GLY A 112 15.44 -13.52 -5.37
N VAL A 113 14.71 -12.92 -6.32
CA VAL A 113 15.21 -12.64 -7.68
C VAL A 113 16.29 -11.57 -7.71
N THR A 114 16.18 -10.52 -6.89
CA THR A 114 17.20 -9.46 -6.76
C THR A 114 18.43 -9.98 -6.03
N GLN A 115 18.24 -10.74 -4.95
CA GLN A 115 19.33 -11.37 -4.20
C GLN A 115 20.08 -12.40 -5.06
N LYS A 116 19.36 -13.19 -5.87
CA LYS A 116 19.97 -14.09 -6.86
C LYS A 116 20.74 -13.32 -7.91
N PHE A 117 20.17 -12.26 -8.49
CA PHE A 117 20.86 -11.43 -9.48
C PHE A 117 22.20 -10.88 -8.95
N LEU A 118 22.22 -10.30 -7.74
CA LEU A 118 23.45 -9.82 -7.10
C LEU A 118 24.48 -10.95 -6.93
N THR A 119 24.03 -12.13 -6.49
CA THR A 119 24.89 -13.32 -6.32
C THR A 119 25.44 -13.83 -7.66
N ASP A 120 24.61 -13.89 -8.70
CA ASP A 120 25.01 -14.31 -10.05
C ASP A 120 26.03 -13.34 -10.66
N GLN A 121 25.95 -12.05 -10.32
CA GLN A 121 26.90 -11.01 -10.70
C GLN A 121 28.14 -10.95 -9.78
N GLN A 122 28.30 -11.90 -8.85
CA GLN A 122 29.40 -11.97 -7.87
C GLN A 122 29.54 -10.73 -6.97
N VAL A 123 28.44 -9.98 -6.77
CA VAL A 123 28.41 -8.81 -5.89
C VAL A 123 28.26 -9.30 -4.46
N GLN A 124 29.26 -9.03 -3.62
CA GLN A 124 29.13 -9.26 -2.18
C GLN A 124 28.10 -8.27 -1.62
N SER A 125 27.00 -8.77 -1.07
CA SER A 125 25.94 -7.94 -0.49
C SER A 125 25.57 -8.36 0.92
N LEU A 126 25.24 -7.39 1.76
CA LEU A 126 24.61 -7.66 3.05
C LEU A 126 23.18 -8.16 2.81
N LYS A 127 22.81 -9.27 3.47
CA LYS A 127 21.44 -9.78 3.44
C LYS A 127 20.55 -8.87 4.31
N PRO A 128 19.39 -8.44 3.81
CA PRO A 128 18.45 -7.56 4.52
C PRO A 128 17.58 -8.29 5.55
#